data_AF-A0A3D3EUC0-F1
#
_entry.id   AF-A0A3D3EUC0-F1
#
_cell.length_a   1.000
_cell.length_b   1.000
_cell.length_c   1.000
_cell.angle_alpha   90.00
_cell.angle_beta   90.00
_cell.angle_gamma   90.00
#
_symmetry.space_group_name_H-M   'P 1'
#
loop_
_entity.id
_entity.type
_entity.pdbx_description
1 polymer ?
#
loop_
_entity_poly.entity_id
_entity_poly.type
_entity_poly.pdbx_seq_one_letter_code
_entity_poly.pdbx_strand_id
1 'polypeptide(L)'
;PAFGGNIMATIVTANNRPQMATVRHKVMNPLQRDDAKSGVVIREDYSFDLEEDKSKYISFEKEKTNLINITDANVIVAGGRGIKDAKNFAMIEELALALDGAVGASRAAVDSEWIAYSHQVGQTGKTVKPGIYIAIGISGAIQHLAGMSSADYIVAINKDPDAPIFKVADLGIVGDLFEVVPKLIKRIKEVRA
;
A
#
# COMPACT_ATOMS: atom_id res chain seq x y z
N PRO A 1 3.60 5.60 -16.35
CA PRO A 1 4.96 5.92 -15.83
C PRO A 1 5.93 4.82 -16.26
N ALA A 2 7.07 5.18 -16.82
CA ALA A 2 8.18 4.27 -17.15
C ALA A 2 9.38 4.58 -16.23
N PHE A 3 10.36 3.67 -16.20
CA PHE A 3 11.60 3.84 -15.42
C PHE A 3 11.36 4.21 -13.95
N GLY A 4 10.54 3.41 -13.25
CA GLY A 4 10.27 3.62 -11.83
C GLY A 4 9.47 4.88 -11.50
N GLY A 5 8.85 5.53 -12.49
CA GLY A 5 8.09 6.77 -12.31
C GLY A 5 8.83 8.02 -12.78
N ASN A 6 10.11 7.92 -13.13
CA ASN A 6 10.92 9.06 -13.54
C ASN A 6 10.57 9.60 -14.93
N ILE A 7 9.94 8.80 -15.78
CA ILE A 7 9.54 9.20 -17.13
C ILE A 7 8.03 9.03 -17.29
N MET A 8 7.38 10.11 -17.72
CA MET A 8 5.98 10.09 -18.15
C MET A 8 5.94 10.02 -19.67
N ALA A 9 5.34 8.95 -20.19
CA ALA A 9 5.19 8.73 -21.62
C ALA A 9 3.71 8.65 -21.97
N THR A 10 3.33 9.32 -23.04
CA THR A 10 2.01 9.20 -23.67
C THR A 10 2.16 8.25 -24.85
N ILE A 11 1.48 7.10 -24.80
CA ILE A 11 1.57 6.05 -25.81
C ILE A 11 0.23 5.93 -26.52
N VAL A 12 0.25 5.87 -27.85
CA VAL A 12 -0.95 5.76 -28.69
C VAL A 12 -0.84 4.55 -29.60
N THR A 13 -1.88 3.71 -29.64
CA THR A 13 -1.98 2.53 -30.51
C THR A 13 -2.85 2.84 -31.74
N ALA A 14 -2.35 3.73 -32.62
CA ALA A 14 -3.14 4.28 -33.72
C ALA A 14 -3.73 3.21 -34.67
N ASN A 15 -2.91 2.22 -35.05
CA ASN A 15 -3.19 1.29 -36.15
C ASN A 15 -3.73 -0.09 -35.71
N ASN A 16 -3.98 -0.31 -34.42
CA ASN A 16 -4.42 -1.61 -33.91
C ASN A 16 -5.73 -1.49 -33.10
N ARG A 17 -6.57 -2.53 -33.15
CA ARG A 17 -7.83 -2.60 -32.38
C ARG A 17 -8.01 -3.99 -31.75
N PRO A 18 -8.63 -4.09 -30.55
CA PRO A 18 -9.06 -2.97 -29.70
C PRO A 18 -7.88 -2.20 -29.10
N GLN A 19 -8.08 -0.93 -28.76
CA GLN A 19 -7.09 -0.16 -28.01
C GLN A 19 -7.18 -0.58 -26.54
N MET A 20 -6.24 -1.38 -26.09
CA MET A 20 -6.20 -1.90 -24.73
C MET A 20 -5.23 -1.10 -23.88
N ALA A 21 -5.62 -0.80 -22.64
CA ALA A 21 -4.75 -0.19 -21.64
C ALA A 21 -5.02 -0.84 -20.29
N THR A 22 -3.97 -1.38 -19.66
CA THR A 22 -4.04 -1.76 -18.25
C THR A 22 -3.92 -0.50 -17.41
N VAL A 23 -4.86 -0.33 -16.47
CA VAL A 23 -4.92 0.85 -15.60
C VAL A 23 -4.50 0.43 -14.20
N ARG A 24 -3.60 1.20 -13.57
CA ARG A 24 -3.15 0.93 -12.19
C ARG A 24 -4.35 1.04 -11.25
N HIS A 25 -4.49 0.06 -10.36
CA HIS A 25 -5.53 0.04 -9.33
C HIS A 25 -5.52 1.33 -8.50
N LYS A 26 -6.71 1.87 -8.16
CA LYS A 26 -6.95 3.11 -7.39
C LYS A 26 -6.43 4.43 -8.00
N VAL A 27 -5.96 4.45 -9.25
CA VAL A 27 -5.55 5.71 -9.90
C VAL A 27 -6.75 6.60 -10.27
N MET A 28 -7.90 5.99 -10.61
CA MET A 28 -9.16 6.67 -10.90
C MET A 28 -10.09 6.60 -9.69
N ASN A 29 -10.92 7.62 -9.52
CA ASN A 29 -11.99 7.61 -8.54
C ASN A 29 -13.25 6.93 -9.13
N PRO A 30 -13.97 6.10 -8.34
CA PRO A 30 -15.24 5.55 -8.79
C PRO A 30 -16.27 6.67 -9.00
N LEU A 31 -17.15 6.50 -9.97
CA LEU A 31 -18.31 7.39 -10.15
C LEU A 31 -19.28 7.22 -8.99
N GLN A 32 -20.06 8.28 -8.70
CA GLN A 32 -21.18 8.14 -7.77
C GLN A 32 -22.20 7.14 -8.31
N ARG A 33 -22.68 6.29 -7.40
CA ARG A 33 -23.75 5.34 -7.69
C ARG A 33 -25.01 6.10 -8.06
N ASP A 34 -25.62 5.68 -9.17
CA ASP A 34 -26.86 6.26 -9.69
C ASP A 34 -27.82 5.11 -10.01
N ASP A 35 -28.79 4.88 -9.13
CA ASP A 35 -29.76 3.79 -9.25
C ASP A 35 -30.82 4.07 -10.34
N ALA A 36 -30.87 5.27 -10.92
CA ALA A 36 -31.78 5.59 -12.03
C ALA A 36 -31.25 5.12 -13.39
N LYS A 37 -29.94 4.82 -13.50
CA LYS A 37 -29.34 4.35 -14.74
C LYS A 37 -29.62 2.87 -14.97
N SER A 38 -30.08 2.56 -16.19
CA SER A 38 -30.22 1.20 -16.70
C SER A 38 -29.22 0.93 -17.84
N GLY A 39 -28.97 -0.35 -18.14
CA GLY A 39 -28.14 -0.78 -19.27
C GLY A 39 -28.66 -2.07 -19.90
N VAL A 40 -28.11 -2.44 -21.05
CA VAL A 40 -28.44 -3.71 -21.73
C VAL A 40 -27.43 -4.76 -21.31
N VAL A 41 -27.92 -5.91 -20.82
CA VAL A 41 -27.09 -7.08 -20.52
C VAL A 41 -27.08 -8.00 -21.74
N ILE A 42 -25.94 -8.07 -22.42
CA ILE A 42 -25.72 -9.03 -23.50
C ILE A 42 -25.13 -10.29 -22.87
N ARG A 43 -25.83 -11.42 -22.99
CA ARG A 43 -25.36 -12.73 -22.51
C ARG A 43 -24.85 -13.52 -23.70
N GLU A 44 -23.55 -13.80 -23.71
CA GLU A 44 -22.89 -14.62 -24.72
C GLU A 44 -22.57 -15.98 -24.08
N ASP A 45 -23.00 -17.07 -24.72
CA ASP A 45 -22.62 -18.42 -24.31
C ASP A 45 -21.25 -18.75 -24.93
N TYR A 46 -20.24 -18.94 -24.09
CA TYR A 46 -18.88 -19.24 -24.53
C TYR A 46 -18.43 -20.61 -23.99
N SER A 47 -17.95 -21.48 -24.87
CA SER A 47 -17.29 -22.73 -24.50
C SER A 47 -15.78 -22.52 -24.54
N PHE A 48 -15.11 -22.76 -23.41
CA PHE A 48 -13.65 -22.78 -23.33
C PHE A 48 -13.16 -24.20 -23.67
N ASP A 49 -13.19 -24.55 -24.95
CA ASP A 49 -12.57 -25.79 -25.43
C ASP A 49 -11.07 -25.52 -25.60
N LEU A 50 -10.36 -25.45 -24.47
CA LEU A 50 -8.91 -25.28 -24.45
C LEU A 50 -8.29 -26.64 -24.77
N GLU A 51 -7.66 -26.76 -25.95
CA GLU A 51 -7.09 -28.02 -26.43
C GLU A 51 -6.06 -28.64 -25.45
N GLU A 52 -5.44 -27.83 -24.57
CA GLU A 52 -4.57 -28.31 -23.49
C GLU A 52 -4.58 -27.34 -22.28
N ASP A 53 -4.98 -27.84 -21.11
CA ASP A 53 -4.81 -27.12 -19.83
C ASP A 53 -3.32 -27.07 -19.45
N LYS A 54 -2.64 -25.99 -19.83
CA LYS A 54 -1.22 -25.74 -19.48
C LYS A 54 -1.00 -25.34 -18.02
N SER A 55 -2.07 -25.12 -17.25
CA SER A 55 -2.03 -24.78 -15.82
C SER A 55 -3.04 -25.60 -15.03
N LYS A 56 -2.58 -26.24 -13.95
CA LYS A 56 -3.44 -26.98 -13.02
C LYS A 56 -3.55 -26.23 -11.70
N TYR A 57 -4.77 -25.89 -11.30
CA TYR A 57 -5.02 -25.42 -9.93
C TYR A 57 -4.76 -26.56 -8.94
N ILE A 58 -3.85 -26.37 -7.99
CA ILE A 58 -3.49 -27.36 -6.97
C ILE A 58 -4.23 -27.05 -5.67
N SER A 59 -4.01 -25.85 -5.13
CA SER A 59 -4.61 -25.39 -3.88
C SER A 59 -4.57 -23.87 -3.78
N PHE A 60 -5.39 -23.32 -2.89
CA PHE A 60 -5.35 -21.92 -2.47
C PHE A 60 -5.11 -21.87 -0.97
N GLU A 61 -3.97 -21.30 -0.58
CA GLU A 61 -3.64 -21.06 0.82
C GLU A 61 -4.01 -19.62 1.18
N LYS A 62 -5.16 -19.45 1.83
CA LYS A 62 -5.57 -18.14 2.32
C LYS A 62 -4.66 -17.75 3.49
N GLU A 63 -3.96 -16.63 3.36
CA GLU A 63 -3.17 -16.06 4.45
C GLU A 63 -4.09 -15.82 5.65
N LYS A 64 -3.91 -16.58 6.74
CA LYS A 64 -4.62 -16.38 8.01
C LYS A 64 -3.95 -15.26 8.78
N THR A 65 -4.11 -14.03 8.33
CA THR A 65 -3.73 -12.87 9.12
C THR A 65 -5.01 -12.25 9.68
N ASN A 66 -5.03 -11.93 10.97
CA ASN A 66 -6.04 -11.03 11.55
C ASN A 66 -5.79 -9.57 11.14
N LEU A 67 -4.86 -9.35 10.20
CA LEU A 67 -4.41 -8.04 9.77
C LEU A 67 -5.17 -7.66 8.51
N ILE A 68 -5.68 -6.43 8.50
CA ILE A 68 -6.39 -5.87 7.35
C ILE A 68 -5.46 -5.91 6.13
N ASN A 69 -5.97 -6.31 4.97
CA ASN A 69 -5.19 -6.30 3.73
C ASN A 69 -4.74 -4.86 3.41
N ILE A 70 -3.42 -4.66 3.29
CA ILE A 70 -2.84 -3.32 3.07
C ILE A 70 -3.31 -2.66 1.77
N THR A 71 -3.78 -3.40 0.77
CA THR A 71 -4.31 -2.79 -0.46
C THR A 71 -5.67 -2.14 -0.26
N ASP A 72 -6.46 -2.64 0.69
CA ASP A 72 -7.85 -2.22 0.91
C ASP A 72 -8.00 -1.27 2.11
N ALA A 73 -6.99 -1.22 2.97
CA ALA A 73 -6.97 -0.38 4.16
C ALA A 73 -7.02 1.13 3.84
N ASN A 74 -7.84 1.86 4.61
CA ASN A 74 -7.92 3.32 4.53
C ASN A 74 -6.80 4.00 5.34
N VAL A 75 -6.27 3.32 6.35
CA VAL A 75 -5.10 3.76 7.14
C VAL A 75 -4.05 2.68 7.07
N ILE A 76 -2.80 3.05 6.77
CA ILE A 76 -1.66 2.13 6.78
C ILE A 76 -0.58 2.69 7.69
N VAL A 77 -0.16 1.89 8.67
CA VAL A 77 0.97 2.20 9.54
C VAL A 77 2.13 1.31 9.14
N ALA A 78 3.20 1.90 8.64
CA ALA A 78 4.30 1.17 8.02
C ALA A 78 5.63 1.31 8.77
N GLY A 79 6.26 0.17 9.06
CA GLY A 79 7.56 0.09 9.71
C GLY A 79 8.72 -0.04 8.72
N GLY A 80 9.81 0.67 8.99
CA GLY A 80 11.05 0.61 8.22
C GLY A 80 12.23 -0.03 8.95
N ARG A 81 13.43 0.09 8.36
CA ARG A 81 14.68 -0.35 9.00
C ARG A 81 14.92 0.32 10.36
N GLY A 82 14.37 1.52 10.58
CA GLY A 82 14.47 2.23 11.86
C GLY A 82 13.89 1.48 13.06
N ILE A 83 13.03 0.47 12.83
CA ILE A 83 12.43 -0.38 13.87
C ILE A 83 13.44 -1.32 14.54
N LYS A 84 14.57 -1.61 13.88
CA LYS A 84 15.73 -2.38 14.38
C LYS A 84 15.51 -3.86 14.72
N ASP A 85 14.31 -4.29 15.11
CA ASP A 85 14.02 -5.66 15.55
C ASP A 85 12.57 -6.06 15.22
N ALA A 86 12.33 -7.33 14.90
CA ALA A 86 11.00 -7.91 14.72
C ALA A 86 10.08 -7.71 15.93
N LYS A 87 10.62 -7.80 17.16
CA LYS A 87 9.81 -7.60 18.38
C LYS A 87 9.21 -6.20 18.48
N ASN A 88 9.89 -5.22 17.90
CA ASN A 88 9.44 -3.84 17.89
C ASN A 88 8.30 -3.60 16.89
N PHE A 89 8.02 -4.52 15.95
CA PHE A 89 6.85 -4.40 15.07
C PHE A 89 5.52 -4.45 15.84
N ALA A 90 5.51 -5.01 17.06
CA ALA A 90 4.34 -4.97 17.94
C ALA A 90 3.82 -3.53 18.17
N MET A 91 4.70 -2.51 18.18
CA MET A 91 4.27 -1.11 18.31
C MET A 91 3.55 -0.59 17.05
N ILE A 92 3.93 -1.11 15.87
CA ILE A 92 3.35 -0.75 14.59
C ILE A 92 1.98 -1.41 14.48
N GLU A 93 1.89 -2.68 14.90
CA GLU A 93 0.62 -3.42 15.03
C GLU A 93 -0.34 -2.74 16.01
N GLU A 94 0.14 -2.32 17.19
CA GLU A 94 -0.69 -1.63 18.18
C GLU A 94 -1.23 -0.29 17.67
N LEU A 95 -0.40 0.50 16.98
CA LEU A 95 -0.82 1.76 16.38
C LEU A 95 -1.80 1.53 15.22
N ALA A 96 -1.55 0.54 14.37
CA ALA A 96 -2.47 0.16 13.30
C ALA A 96 -3.83 -0.25 13.87
N LEU A 97 -3.84 -1.09 14.90
CA LEU A 97 -5.07 -1.51 15.59
C LEU A 97 -5.81 -0.32 16.20
N ALA A 98 -5.09 0.61 16.85
CA ALA A 98 -5.69 1.81 17.44
C ALA A 98 -6.33 2.75 16.40
N LEU A 99 -6.01 2.59 15.11
CA LEU A 99 -6.51 3.39 13.99
C LEU A 99 -7.42 2.58 13.04
N ASP A 100 -7.76 1.33 13.37
CA ASP A 100 -8.45 0.39 12.47
C ASP A 100 -7.76 0.29 11.09
N GLY A 101 -6.43 0.36 11.11
CA GLY A 101 -5.56 0.35 9.94
C GLY A 101 -4.86 -0.99 9.71
N ALA A 102 -4.17 -1.07 8.58
CA ALA A 102 -3.31 -2.20 8.25
C ALA A 102 -1.84 -1.90 8.57
N VAL A 103 -1.06 -2.96 8.80
CA VAL A 103 0.38 -2.88 9.01
C VAL A 103 1.10 -2.99 7.67
N GLY A 104 1.89 -1.99 7.33
CA GLY A 104 2.78 -2.01 6.17
C GLY A 104 4.25 -2.18 6.57
N ALA A 105 5.10 -2.44 5.58
CA ALA A 105 6.53 -2.54 5.79
C ALA A 105 7.32 -2.07 4.57
N SER A 106 8.50 -1.49 4.81
CA SER A 106 9.49 -1.33 3.74
C SER A 106 10.16 -2.66 3.41
N ARG A 107 10.71 -2.78 2.20
CA ARG A 107 11.52 -3.95 1.80
C ARG A 107 12.64 -4.26 2.81
N ALA A 108 13.29 -3.24 3.38
CA ALA A 108 14.37 -3.48 4.35
C ALA A 108 13.91 -4.23 5.61
N ALA A 109 12.65 -4.09 6.02
CA ALA A 109 12.09 -4.83 7.14
C ALA A 109 11.73 -6.28 6.75
N VAL A 110 11.23 -6.48 5.52
CA VAL A 110 10.93 -7.80 4.97
C VAL A 110 12.20 -8.61 4.73
N ASP A 111 13.21 -8.01 4.10
CA ASP A 111 14.52 -8.63 3.86
C ASP A 111 15.24 -8.97 5.19
N SER A 112 14.86 -8.32 6.31
CA SER A 112 15.36 -8.64 7.65
C SER A 112 14.51 -9.69 8.39
N GLU A 113 13.52 -10.28 7.71
CA GLU A 113 12.59 -11.28 8.25
C GLU A 113 11.76 -10.79 9.46
N TRP A 114 11.56 -9.48 9.60
CA TRP A 114 10.77 -8.92 10.70
C TRP A 114 9.27 -9.02 10.47
N ILE A 115 8.86 -9.09 9.20
CA ILE A 115 7.46 -9.14 8.79
C ILE A 115 7.37 -9.78 7.40
N ALA A 116 6.25 -10.46 7.12
CA ALA A 116 6.05 -11.18 5.87
C ALA A 116 6.01 -10.25 4.64
N TYR A 117 6.40 -10.80 3.48
CA TYR A 117 6.38 -10.09 2.20
C TYR A 117 5.01 -9.53 1.81
N SER A 118 3.92 -10.13 2.29
CA SER A 118 2.55 -9.66 2.09
C SER A 118 2.29 -8.23 2.61
N HIS A 119 3.13 -7.74 3.53
CA HIS A 119 3.10 -6.38 4.08
C HIS A 119 4.03 -5.40 3.35
N GLN A 120 4.85 -5.87 2.40
CA GLN A 120 5.81 -5.02 1.70
C GLN A 120 5.10 -3.98 0.82
N VAL A 121 5.43 -2.71 1.04
CA VAL A 121 5.01 -1.57 0.22
C VAL A 121 6.18 -1.10 -0.65
N GLY A 122 5.90 -0.84 -1.92
CA GLY A 122 6.89 -0.29 -2.87
C GLY A 122 6.76 -0.85 -4.28
N GLN A 123 7.73 -0.52 -5.13
CA GLN A 123 7.79 -0.91 -6.54
C GLN A 123 7.79 -2.42 -6.74
N THR A 124 8.49 -3.16 -5.87
CA THR A 124 8.56 -4.64 -5.89
C THR A 124 7.64 -5.27 -4.83
N GLY A 125 6.77 -4.47 -4.20
CA GLY A 125 5.78 -4.92 -3.24
C GLY A 125 4.38 -4.54 -3.70
N LYS A 126 3.46 -4.32 -2.75
CA LYS A 126 2.13 -3.82 -3.05
C LYS A 126 2.15 -2.31 -3.23
N THR A 127 1.38 -1.83 -4.21
CA THR A 127 1.05 -0.41 -4.35
C THR A 127 -0.23 -0.15 -3.58
N VAL A 128 -0.23 0.89 -2.74
CA VAL A 128 -1.34 1.25 -1.86
C VAL A 128 -1.75 2.71 -2.06
N LYS A 129 -3.03 2.98 -1.81
CA LYS A 129 -3.60 4.34 -1.82
C LYS A 129 -4.56 4.48 -0.64
N PRO A 130 -4.05 4.56 0.59
CA PRO A 130 -4.86 4.83 1.77
C PRO A 130 -5.20 6.33 1.85
N GLY A 131 -6.22 6.68 2.63
CA GLY A 131 -6.45 8.06 3.03
C GLY A 131 -5.33 8.59 3.94
N ILE A 132 -4.76 7.73 4.80
CA ILE A 132 -3.62 8.09 5.66
C ILE A 132 -2.53 7.02 5.59
N TYR A 133 -1.29 7.44 5.34
CA TYR A 133 -0.10 6.59 5.42
C TYR A 133 0.86 7.11 6.48
N ILE A 134 1.20 6.30 7.47
CA ILE A 134 2.15 6.65 8.54
C ILE A 134 3.45 5.87 8.35
N ALA A 135 4.52 6.56 7.95
CA ALA A 135 5.84 6.01 7.71
C ALA A 135 6.73 6.14 8.96
N ILE A 136 7.02 5.02 9.63
CA ILE A 136 7.77 5.00 10.90
C ILE A 136 9.15 4.38 10.66
N GLY A 137 10.21 5.18 10.79
CA GLY A 137 11.58 4.73 10.59
C GLY A 137 11.90 4.29 9.16
N ILE A 138 11.20 4.86 8.16
CA ILE A 138 11.39 4.61 6.72
C ILE A 138 12.18 5.78 6.13
N SER A 139 13.22 5.49 5.35
CA SER A 139 14.06 6.52 4.73
C SER A 139 13.40 7.23 3.55
N GLY A 140 12.49 6.57 2.82
CA GLY A 140 11.82 7.14 1.64
C GLY A 140 12.60 6.95 0.34
N ALA A 141 13.27 5.81 0.16
CA ALA A 141 13.85 5.44 -1.13
C ALA A 141 12.78 5.44 -2.24
N ILE A 142 13.15 5.83 -3.47
CA ILE A 142 12.23 5.95 -4.63
C ILE A 142 11.40 4.67 -4.81
N GLN A 143 12.01 3.51 -4.58
CA GLN A 143 11.33 2.21 -4.69
C GLN A 143 10.22 2.06 -3.66
N HIS A 144 10.38 2.58 -2.43
CA HIS A 144 9.30 2.59 -1.42
C HIS A 144 8.22 3.59 -1.82
N LEU A 145 8.62 4.81 -2.19
CA LEU A 145 7.69 5.88 -2.55
C LEU A 145 6.79 5.51 -3.74
N ALA A 146 7.31 4.79 -4.73
CA ALA A 146 6.54 4.32 -5.89
C ALA A 146 5.30 3.47 -5.54
N GLY A 147 5.27 2.90 -4.33
CA GLY A 147 4.16 2.12 -3.81
C GLY A 147 3.21 2.87 -2.86
N MET A 148 3.53 4.08 -2.39
CA MET A 148 2.71 4.79 -1.39
C MET A 148 2.56 6.30 -1.59
N SER A 149 3.26 6.91 -2.55
CA SER A 149 3.22 8.36 -2.79
C SER A 149 1.86 8.87 -3.29
N SER A 150 0.93 7.97 -3.60
CA SER A 150 -0.45 8.31 -3.95
C SER A 150 -1.41 8.37 -2.76
N ALA A 151 -0.94 8.11 -1.52
CA ALA A 151 -1.77 8.27 -0.32
C ALA A 151 -2.27 9.71 -0.20
N ASP A 152 -3.48 9.90 0.34
CA ASP A 152 -4.08 11.24 0.41
C ASP A 152 -3.41 12.12 1.48
N TYR A 153 -2.86 11.50 2.54
CA TYR A 153 -2.10 12.18 3.59
C TYR A 153 -0.96 11.30 4.12
N ILE A 154 0.27 11.81 4.13
CA ILE A 154 1.48 11.10 4.54
C ILE A 154 2.06 11.71 5.81
N VAL A 155 2.14 10.90 6.86
CA VAL A 155 2.82 11.23 8.12
C VAL A 155 4.15 10.48 8.17
N ALA A 156 5.25 11.16 8.48
CA ALA A 156 6.57 10.54 8.61
C ALA A 156 7.16 10.77 10.01
N ILE A 157 7.66 9.70 10.63
CA ILE A 157 8.39 9.73 11.91
C ILE A 157 9.78 9.17 11.66
N ASN A 158 10.80 10.01 11.75
CA ASN A 158 12.19 9.60 11.55
C ASN A 158 13.12 10.39 12.46
N LYS A 159 14.21 9.77 12.92
CA LYS A 159 15.24 10.45 13.72
C LYS A 159 16.11 11.38 12.88
N ASP A 160 16.24 11.07 11.59
CA ASP A 160 17.10 11.78 10.64
C ASP A 160 16.29 12.88 9.94
N PRO A 161 16.53 14.17 10.24
CA PRO A 161 15.78 15.28 9.63
C PRO A 161 15.98 15.39 8.12
N ASP A 162 17.06 14.81 7.58
CA ASP A 162 17.39 14.85 6.15
C ASP A 162 16.83 13.66 5.36
N ALA A 163 16.05 12.79 6.02
CA ALA A 163 15.48 11.61 5.41
C ALA A 163 14.59 11.96 4.20
N PRO A 164 14.82 11.35 3.01
CA PRO A 164 14.04 11.61 1.79
C PRO A 164 12.51 11.51 1.93
N ILE A 165 12.01 10.71 2.87
CA ILE A 165 10.58 10.57 3.15
C ILE A 165 9.93 11.92 3.48
N PHE A 166 10.66 12.86 4.10
CA PHE A 166 10.11 14.18 4.44
C PHE A 166 9.82 15.05 3.22
N LYS A 167 10.42 14.74 2.06
CA LYS A 167 10.12 15.47 0.81
C LYS A 167 8.71 15.20 0.27
N VAL A 168 8.08 14.13 0.72
CA VAL A 168 6.72 13.72 0.29
C VAL A 168 5.75 13.64 1.47
N ALA A 169 6.18 13.93 2.69
CA ALA A 169 5.34 13.88 3.87
C ALA A 169 4.56 15.19 4.02
N ASP A 170 3.25 15.09 4.25
CA ASP A 170 2.42 16.24 4.63
C ASP A 170 2.69 16.65 6.08
N LEU A 171 3.03 15.69 6.94
CA LEU A 171 3.42 15.91 8.33
C LEU A 171 4.69 15.14 8.68
N GLY A 172 5.77 15.86 9.00
CA GLY A 172 7.03 15.27 9.46
C GLY A 172 7.27 15.46 10.95
N ILE A 173 7.62 14.38 11.66
CA ILE A 173 8.07 14.41 13.05
C ILE A 173 9.52 13.91 13.09
N VAL A 174 10.43 14.81 13.46
CA VAL A 174 11.83 14.48 13.71
C VAL A 174 11.99 14.05 15.17
N GLY A 175 12.30 12.79 15.41
CA GLY A 175 12.44 12.27 16.77
C GLY A 175 12.64 10.77 16.84
N ASP A 176 12.89 10.26 18.04
CA ASP A 176 12.96 8.82 18.28
C ASP A 176 11.55 8.20 18.20
N LEU A 177 11.38 7.26 17.27
CA LEU A 177 10.14 6.52 17.10
C LEU A 177 9.73 5.76 18.36
N PHE A 178 10.69 5.32 19.20
CA PHE A 178 10.41 4.60 20.45
C PHE A 178 9.81 5.51 21.53
N GLU A 179 9.96 6.82 21.40
CA GLU A 179 9.31 7.78 22.28
C GLU A 179 8.03 8.36 21.69
N VAL A 180 8.04 8.65 20.39
CA VAL A 180 6.93 9.32 19.69
C VAL A 180 5.73 8.38 19.54
N VAL A 181 5.95 7.16 19.06
CA VAL A 181 4.86 6.23 18.71
C VAL A 181 4.05 5.81 19.93
N PRO A 182 4.63 5.45 21.10
CA PRO A 182 3.83 5.13 22.29
C PRO A 182 2.98 6.31 22.79
N LYS A 183 3.51 7.54 22.72
CA LYS A 183 2.75 8.75 23.08
C LYS A 183 1.58 8.97 22.12
N LEU A 184 1.80 8.74 20.83
CA LEU A 184 0.77 8.84 19.80
C LEU A 184 -0.33 7.79 20.03
N ILE A 185 0.03 6.53 20.26
CA ILE A 185 -0.92 5.44 20.57
C ILE A 185 -1.78 5.81 21.78
N LYS A 186 -1.15 6.25 22.88
CA LYS A 186 -1.86 6.67 24.09
C LYS A 186 -2.88 7.77 23.78
N ARG A 187 -2.45 8.81 23.06
CA ARG A 187 -3.33 9.95 22.74
C ARG A 187 -4.47 9.55 21.81
N ILE A 188 -4.24 8.69 20.83
CA ILE A 188 -5.29 8.18 19.93
C ILE A 188 -6.32 7.39 20.73
N LYS A 189 -5.87 6.49 21.61
CA LYS A 189 -6.78 5.71 22.47
C LYS A 189 -7.63 6.61 23.38
N GLU A 190 -7.06 7.67 23.95
CA GLU A 190 -7.79 8.65 24.75
C GLU A 190 -8.84 9.46 23.96
N VAL A 191 -8.54 9.80 22.70
CA VAL A 191 -9.45 10.60 21.86
C VAL A 191 -10.58 9.75 21.26
N ARG A 192 -10.35 8.45 21.05
CA ARG A 192 -11.32 7.51 20.48
C ARG A 192 -12.18 6.80 21.54
N ALA A 193 -11.84 6.91 22.83
CA ALA A 193 -12.63 6.43 23.96
C ALA A 193 -13.83 7.35 24.23
#